data_AF-A0A2D7KSW6-F1
#
_entry.id   AF-A0A2D7KSW6-F1
#
_cell.length_a   1.000
_cell.length_b   1.000
_cell.length_c   1.000
_cell.angle_alpha   90.00
_cell.angle_beta   90.00
_cell.angle_gamma   90.00
#
_symmetry.space_group_name_H-M   'P 1'
#
loop_
_entity.id
_entity.type
_entity.pdbx_description
1 polymer ?
#
loop_
_entity_poly.entity_id
_entity_poly.type
_entity_poly.pdbx_seq_one_letter_code
_entity_poly.pdbx_strand_id
1 'polypeptide(L)'
;MSTINFFHNGEMIQIDESDPRHPNNDTTTPPVPPTEEESKAHELRTERNMELIETDWTQLPDVPDSIKNKYTTYRQELRDLSSVDGFPNVEMPTKPS
;
A
#
# COMPACT_ATOMS: atom_id res chain seq x y z
N MET A 1 37.61 13.64 -7.85
CA MET A 1 36.61 13.57 -6.77
C MET A 1 35.71 14.75 -6.99
N SER A 2 34.48 14.52 -7.45
CA SER A 2 33.54 15.57 -7.81
C SER A 2 32.69 15.88 -6.59
N THR A 3 32.88 17.04 -5.98
CA THR A 3 32.18 17.46 -4.76
C THR A 3 31.06 18.43 -5.13
N ILE A 4 29.86 18.24 -4.58
CA ILE A 4 28.72 19.14 -4.78
C ILE A 4 28.48 19.91 -3.48
N ASN A 5 28.20 21.21 -3.60
CA ASN A 5 27.81 22.04 -2.46
C ASN A 5 26.30 21.94 -2.24
N PHE A 6 25.89 21.56 -1.02
CA PHE A 6 24.50 21.49 -0.60
C PHE A 6 24.24 22.45 0.57
N PHE A 7 23.11 23.15 0.55
CA PHE A 7 22.67 23.97 1.67
C PHE A 7 21.82 23.12 2.63
N HIS A 8 22.27 22.98 3.89
CA HIS A 8 21.50 22.30 4.93
C HIS A 8 21.53 23.12 6.23
N ASN A 9 20.36 23.43 6.80
CA ASN A 9 20.20 24.20 8.05
C ASN A 9 20.95 25.54 8.09
N GLY A 10 21.09 26.20 6.94
CA GLY A 10 21.77 27.49 6.83
C GLY A 10 23.29 27.42 6.65
N GLU A 11 23.86 26.22 6.54
CA GLU A 11 25.27 25.99 6.31
C GLU A 11 25.52 25.30 4.96
N MET A 12 26.61 25.69 4.30
CA MET A 12 27.09 25.08 3.06
C MET A 12 27.92 23.84 3.38
N ILE A 13 27.35 22.67 3.13
CA ILE A 13 28.05 21.40 3.29
C ILE A 13 28.57 20.90 1.94
N GLN A 14 29.82 20.44 1.93
CA GLN A 14 30.42 19.77 0.79
C GLN A 14 30.18 18.27 0.93
N ILE A 15 29.40 17.71 0.00
CA ILE A 15 29.19 16.27 -0.05
C ILE A 15 29.97 15.71 -1.24
N ASP A 16 30.84 14.77 -0.93
CA ASP A 16 31.54 13.96 -1.92
C ASP A 16 30.64 12.84 -2.42
N GLU A 17 30.97 12.27 -3.58
CA GLU A 17 30.26 11.15 -4.20
C GLU A 17 30.22 9.90 -3.29
N SER A 18 31.14 9.80 -2.33
CA SER A 18 31.18 8.76 -1.29
C SER A 18 30.26 9.01 -0.08
N ASP A 19 29.69 10.22 0.08
CA ASP A 19 28.78 10.56 1.18
C ASP A 19 27.39 9.97 0.90
N PRO A 20 26.74 9.25 1.84
CA PRO A 20 25.41 8.63 1.72
C PRO A 20 24.23 9.62 1.67
N ARG A 21 24.49 10.93 1.59
CA ARG A 21 23.48 11.99 1.33
C ARG A 21 23.65 12.69 -0.02
N HIS A 22 24.67 12.33 -0.80
CA HIS A 22 24.81 12.73 -2.20
C HIS A 22 23.52 12.44 -3.01
N PRO A 23 22.95 13.41 -3.73
CA PRO A 23 21.66 13.26 -4.42
C PRO A 23 21.64 12.09 -5.42
N ASN A 24 22.81 11.68 -5.93
CA ASN A 24 22.94 10.57 -6.88
C ASN A 24 23.20 9.22 -6.19
N ASN A 25 23.43 9.22 -4.87
CA ASN A 25 23.41 7.99 -4.07
C ASN A 25 22.02 7.67 -3.57
N ASP A 26 21.04 8.56 -3.82
CA ASP A 26 19.64 8.23 -3.66
C ASP A 26 19.47 7.05 -4.59
N THR A 27 19.64 5.90 -3.97
CA THR A 27 19.36 4.62 -4.49
C THR A 27 17.86 4.72 -4.61
N THR A 28 17.39 5.29 -5.72
CA THR A 28 16.38 4.64 -6.52
C THR A 28 16.85 3.21 -6.53
N THR A 29 16.28 2.48 -5.58
CA THR A 29 16.42 1.07 -5.34
C THR A 29 16.68 0.47 -6.72
N PRO A 30 17.81 -0.25 -6.97
CA PRO A 30 17.83 -1.13 -8.15
C PRO A 30 16.50 -1.87 -8.12
N PRO A 31 15.76 -2.13 -9.22
CA PRO A 31 14.47 -2.79 -9.12
C PRO A 31 14.69 -4.11 -8.38
N VAL A 32 14.51 -4.08 -7.06
CA VAL A 32 14.58 -5.24 -6.21
C VAL A 32 13.44 -6.02 -6.80
N PRO A 33 13.67 -7.24 -7.33
CA PRO A 33 12.55 -8.08 -7.71
C PRO A 33 11.57 -7.99 -6.54
N PRO A 34 10.30 -7.64 -6.79
CA PRO A 34 9.35 -7.28 -5.74
C PRO A 34 9.55 -8.28 -4.62
N THR A 35 9.88 -7.78 -3.43
CA THR A 35 10.12 -8.69 -2.30
C THR A 35 8.89 -9.60 -2.17
N GLU A 36 9.07 -10.84 -1.70
CA GLU A 36 7.95 -11.78 -1.61
C GLU A 36 6.75 -11.17 -0.85
N GLU A 37 7.05 -10.32 0.14
CA GLU A 37 6.07 -9.49 0.85
C GLU A 37 5.40 -8.45 -0.04
N GLU A 38 6.13 -7.71 -0.88
CA GLU A 38 5.52 -6.75 -1.82
C GLU A 38 4.63 -7.43 -2.87
N SER A 39 5.02 -8.59 -3.39
CA SER A 39 4.19 -9.37 -4.32
C SER A 39 2.88 -9.80 -3.64
N LYS A 40 2.98 -10.36 -2.43
CA LYS A 40 1.82 -10.76 -1.65
C LYS A 40 0.93 -9.58 -1.28
N ALA A 41 1.51 -8.43 -0.93
CA ALA A 41 0.78 -7.20 -0.68
C ALA A 41 0.03 -6.71 -1.93
N HIS A 42 0.65 -6.81 -3.11
CA HIS A 42 0.03 -6.45 -4.37
C HIS A 42 -1.14 -7.39 -4.71
N GLU A 43 -0.96 -8.70 -4.55
CA GLU A 43 -1.99 -9.71 -4.74
C GLU A 43 -3.19 -9.46 -3.82
N LEU A 44 -2.94 -9.28 -2.51
CA LEU A 44 -4.00 -9.05 -1.53
C LEU A 44 -4.78 -7.76 -1.81
N ARG A 45 -4.10 -6.68 -2.23
CA ARG A 45 -4.75 -5.42 -2.64
C ARG A 45 -5.61 -5.61 -3.90
N THR A 46 -5.14 -6.43 -4.83
CA THR A 46 -5.86 -6.75 -6.07
C THR A 46 -7.12 -7.54 -5.75
N GLU A 47 -7.01 -8.59 -4.93
CA GLU A 47 -8.14 -9.41 -4.49
C GLU A 47 -9.17 -8.59 -3.72
N ARG A 48 -8.74 -7.77 -2.76
CA ARG A 48 -9.61 -6.82 -2.05
C ARG A 48 -10.39 -5.92 -3.02
N ASN A 49 -9.70 -5.37 -4.03
CA ASN A 49 -10.34 -4.50 -5.01
C ASN A 49 -11.38 -5.26 -5.85
N MET A 50 -11.08 -6.51 -6.23
CA MET A 50 -12.01 -7.37 -6.95
C MET A 50 -13.27 -7.65 -6.14
N GLU A 51 -13.13 -8.03 -4.86
CA GLU A 51 -14.27 -8.28 -3.97
C GLU A 51 -15.11 -7.01 -3.73
N LEU A 52 -14.47 -5.84 -3.59
CA LEU A 52 -15.19 -4.57 -3.45
C LEU A 52 -16.01 -4.20 -4.69
N ILE A 53 -15.55 -4.58 -5.89
CA ILE A 53 -16.26 -4.40 -7.16
C ILE A 53 -17.39 -5.42 -7.29
N GLU A 54 -17.11 -6.70 -7.04
CA GLU A 54 -18.10 -7.78 -7.16
C GLU A 54 -19.26 -7.58 -6.18
N THR A 55 -18.98 -7.04 -5.00
CA THR A 55 -20.01 -6.76 -3.98
C THR A 55 -20.60 -5.36 -4.08
N ASP A 56 -20.26 -4.56 -5.09
CA ASP A 56 -20.73 -3.17 -5.18
C ASP A 56 -22.26 -3.08 -5.36
N TRP A 57 -22.84 -4.01 -6.12
CA TRP A 57 -24.29 -4.08 -6.36
C TRP A 57 -25.10 -4.18 -5.06
N THR A 58 -24.53 -4.74 -3.99
CA THR A 58 -25.21 -4.94 -2.70
C THR A 58 -25.54 -3.64 -1.97
N GLN A 59 -24.91 -2.53 -2.36
CA GLN A 59 -25.11 -1.22 -1.74
C GLN A 59 -26.10 -0.33 -2.50
N LEU A 60 -26.69 -0.82 -3.59
CA LEU A 60 -27.72 -0.09 -4.33
C LEU A 60 -28.98 0.16 -3.47
N PRO A 61 -29.76 1.22 -3.78
CA PRO A 61 -30.97 1.55 -3.03
C PRO A 61 -32.04 0.44 -3.09
N ASP A 62 -32.07 -0.33 -4.19
CA ASP A 62 -33.06 -1.39 -4.42
C ASP A 62 -32.76 -2.70 -3.68
N VAL A 63 -31.60 -2.81 -3.02
CA VAL A 63 -31.20 -4.02 -2.30
C VAL A 63 -31.82 -4.02 -0.89
N PRO A 64 -32.43 -5.14 -0.45
CA PRO A 64 -32.96 -5.28 0.91
C PRO A 64 -31.91 -4.99 1.99
N ASP A 65 -32.33 -4.34 3.07
CA ASP A 65 -31.45 -3.98 4.19
C ASP A 65 -30.74 -5.18 4.83
N SER A 66 -31.39 -6.35 4.82
CA SER A 66 -30.80 -7.60 5.32
C SER A 66 -29.54 -8.02 4.57
N ILE A 67 -29.46 -7.73 3.27
CA ILE A 67 -28.29 -7.98 2.43
C ILE A 67 -27.34 -6.79 2.55
N LYS A 68 -27.85 -5.56 2.41
CA LYS A 68 -27.05 -4.33 2.47
C LYS A 68 -26.19 -4.28 3.73
N ASN A 69 -26.80 -4.45 4.91
CA ASN A 69 -26.12 -4.35 6.20
C ASN A 69 -25.00 -5.39 6.36
N LYS A 70 -25.22 -6.64 5.93
CA LYS A 70 -24.19 -7.70 5.96
C LYS A 70 -22.99 -7.30 5.10
N TYR A 71 -23.24 -6.84 3.89
CA TYR A 71 -22.20 -6.46 2.96
C TYR A 71 -21.54 -5.12 3.32
N THR A 72 -22.21 -4.22 4.04
CA THR A 72 -21.60 -2.98 4.54
C THR A 72 -20.45 -3.29 5.50
N THR A 73 -20.67 -4.17 6.48
CA THR A 73 -19.61 -4.61 7.41
C THR A 73 -18.48 -5.31 6.67
N TYR A 74 -18.80 -6.27 5.81
CA TYR A 74 -17.82 -6.98 5.00
C TYR A 74 -16.94 -6.05 4.14
N ARG A 75 -17.55 -5.09 3.43
CA ARG A 75 -16.83 -4.11 2.61
C ARG A 75 -15.98 -3.16 3.44
N GLN A 76 -16.36 -2.90 4.70
CA GLN A 76 -15.55 -2.10 5.61
C GLN A 76 -14.29 -2.86 6.04
N GLU A 77 -14.43 -4.13 6.44
CA GLU A 77 -13.30 -5.02 6.77
C GLU A 77 -12.32 -5.15 5.60
N LEU A 78 -12.83 -5.27 4.36
CA LEU A 78 -11.99 -5.27 3.16
C LEU A 78 -11.17 -3.98 3.01
N ARG A 79 -11.77 -2.81 3.24
CA ARG A 79 -11.06 -1.52 3.13
C ARG A 79 -10.00 -1.35 4.20
N ASP A 80 -10.30 -1.82 5.41
CA ASP A 80 -9.42 -1.70 6.56
C ASP A 80 -8.26 -2.72 6.52
N LEU A 81 -8.33 -3.72 5.65
CA LEU A 81 -7.33 -4.80 5.51
C LEU A 81 -5.89 -4.31 5.35
N SER A 82 -5.65 -3.22 4.60
CA SER A 82 -4.30 -2.67 4.41
C SER A 82 -3.74 -1.92 5.61
N SER A 83 -4.56 -1.68 6.63
CA SER A 83 -4.18 -1.02 7.87
C SER A 83 -4.09 -1.99 9.05
N VAL A 84 -4.32 -3.28 8.83
CA VAL A 84 -4.20 -4.33 9.85
C VAL A 84 -2.72 -4.65 10.10
N ASP A 85 -2.38 -4.84 11.37
CA ASP A 85 -1.05 -5.29 11.79
C ASP A 85 -0.72 -6.65 11.15
N GLY A 86 0.47 -6.75 10.56
CA GLY A 86 0.91 -7.97 9.87
C GLY A 86 0.49 -8.08 8.41
N PHE A 87 -0.12 -7.05 7.82
CA PHE A 87 -0.28 -6.96 6.37
C PHE A 87 1.11 -7.09 5.68
N PRO A 88 1.27 -7.97 4.66
CA PRO A 88 0.22 -8.69 3.91
C PRO A 88 -0.05 -10.14 4.35
N ASN A 89 0.48 -10.57 5.49
CA ASN A 89 0.26 -11.90 6.07
C ASN A 89 -1.04 -11.99 6.87
N VAL A 90 -2.14 -11.51 6.28
CA VAL A 90 -3.48 -11.51 6.89
C VAL A 90 -4.46 -12.29 6.01
N GLU A 91 -5.49 -12.87 6.62
CA GLU A 91 -6.53 -13.59 5.89
C GLU A 91 -7.60 -12.62 5.36
N MET A 92 -8.13 -12.92 4.17
CA MET A 92 -9.22 -12.15 3.57
C MET A 92 -10.52 -12.40 4.36
N PRO A 93 -11.34 -11.37 4.61
CA PRO A 93 -12.65 -11.55 5.23
C PRO A 93 -13.52 -12.53 4.41
N THR A 94 -14.34 -13.33 5.09
CA THR A 94 -15.23 -14.28 4.42
C THR A 94 -16.49 -13.59 3.92
N LYS A 95 -16.83 -13.81 2.65
CA LYS A 95 -18.03 -13.25 2.03
C LYS A 95 -19.31 -13.74 2.74
N PRO A 96 -20.25 -12.84 3.06
CA PRO A 96 -21.51 -13.21 3.71
C PRO A 96 -22.47 -13.93 2.74
N SER A 97 -23.28 -14.86 3.27
CA SER A 97 -24.34 -15.59 2.56
C SER A 97 -25.70 -14.88 2.53
#